data_AF-A0AB73IL60-F1
#
_entry.id   AF-A0AB73IL60-F1
#
_cell.length_a   1.000
_cell.length_b   1.000
_cell.length_c   1.000
_cell.angle_alpha   90.00
_cell.angle_beta   90.00
_cell.angle_gamma   90.00
#
_symmetry.space_group_name_H-M   'P 1'
#
loop_
_entity.id
_entity.type
_entity.pdbx_description
1 polymer ?
#
loop_
_entity_poly.entity_id
_entity_poly.type
_entity_poly.pdbx_seq_one_letter_code
_entity_poly.pdbx_strand_id
1 'polypeptide(L)'
;MNPPSLSPIGLPRRRRLTFSGSCQDGSSHPLLAAMPSQTITLSTLHRSLHETVVRPARLVTTTPKIDGLLAQNAVVAIGVSGGKDSVACALAVARHLDLIGHTGPRVLVHADLGRVEWKDSGPACERLAAHLGWELVTVRRQAGDMLARWQKRWENNVTRYRELSCVRLILPWSTPSMRFCTSELKTAVITSALKKRYPGHDIINVTGVRRQESSARSKMPVAAPLTALTRRSNEGWTWNAIIEWPIEDVFAEIAAAGLALHEAYTVYGASRVSCAFCIMSSLEDLRAAAGCADNHELYCEMVSMEAASTFAFQGQRWLADVSPDLLPVSLKSDIARAKADALRRQAIEAEIPAHLLFTSGWPTVRPTYDEAVLLASVRTRVAKLVGIHIEHGTADSVVQRYDELLTARRCQQPTMSPHDDVARALQTQAEFAF
;
A
#
# COMPACT_ATOMS: atom_id res chain seq x y z
N MET A 1 -43.43 -37.19 -43.28
CA MET A 1 -42.81 -38.31 -44.01
C MET A 1 -41.40 -38.48 -43.47
N ASN A 2 -41.12 -39.67 -42.94
CA ASN A 2 -39.92 -40.01 -42.18
C ASN A 2 -38.65 -40.06 -43.05
N PRO A 3 -37.45 -39.77 -42.50
CA PRO A 3 -36.19 -40.19 -43.07
C PRO A 3 -35.94 -41.69 -42.78
N PRO A 4 -35.18 -42.41 -43.63
CA PRO A 4 -34.88 -43.82 -43.36
C PRO A 4 -33.66 -43.96 -42.45
N SER A 5 -33.83 -44.75 -41.39
CA SER A 5 -32.77 -45.42 -40.65
C SER A 5 -32.57 -46.83 -41.20
N LEU A 6 -31.32 -47.34 -41.15
CA LEU A 6 -30.97 -48.71 -40.73
C LEU A 6 -29.44 -48.87 -40.69
N SER A 7 -28.96 -49.47 -39.59
CA SER A 7 -27.57 -49.74 -39.18
C SER A 7 -27.10 -51.15 -39.63
N PRO A 8 -26.14 -51.84 -38.96
CA PRO A 8 -24.74 -51.57 -38.57
C PRO A 8 -23.77 -52.67 -39.12
N ILE A 9 -22.44 -52.57 -38.92
CA ILE A 9 -21.36 -53.62 -38.87
C ILE A 9 -20.03 -52.85 -38.97
N GLY A 10 -18.92 -53.03 -38.25
CA GLY A 10 -18.45 -53.91 -37.18
C GLY A 10 -17.00 -53.47 -36.83
N LEU A 11 -16.59 -53.62 -35.56
CA LEU A 11 -15.26 -53.28 -35.05
C LEU A 11 -14.15 -54.22 -35.60
N PRO A 12 -12.89 -53.73 -35.68
CA PRO A 12 -11.81 -54.54 -35.14
C PRO A 12 -10.74 -53.80 -34.31
N ARG A 13 -10.48 -54.42 -33.15
CA ARG A 13 -9.28 -54.60 -32.31
C ARG A 13 -7.99 -53.77 -32.51
N ARG A 14 -7.52 -53.32 -31.33
CA ARG A 14 -6.17 -52.90 -30.90
C ARG A 14 -4.99 -53.65 -31.53
N ARG A 15 -3.90 -52.92 -31.81
CA ARG A 15 -2.52 -53.43 -31.72
C ARG A 15 -1.63 -52.51 -30.91
N ARG A 16 -0.93 -53.13 -29.95
CA ARG A 16 0.18 -52.59 -29.16
C ARG A 16 1.39 -52.38 -30.06
N LEU A 17 2.13 -51.31 -29.82
CA LEU A 17 3.54 -51.23 -30.16
C LEU A 17 4.33 -51.19 -28.85
N THR A 18 5.13 -52.23 -28.66
CA THR A 18 6.21 -52.32 -27.67
C THR A 18 7.51 -51.99 -28.39
N PHE A 19 8.34 -51.12 -27.81
CA PHE A 19 9.79 -51.28 -27.96
C PHE A 19 10.49 -50.91 -26.65
N SER A 20 11.42 -51.79 -26.31
CA SER A 20 12.25 -51.92 -25.13
C SER A 20 13.45 -50.98 -25.15
N GLY A 21 13.87 -50.52 -23.97
CA GLY A 21 15.13 -49.82 -23.77
C GLY A 21 15.35 -49.49 -22.30
N SER A 22 15.88 -50.46 -21.56
CA SER A 22 16.35 -50.37 -20.19
C SER A 22 17.63 -49.54 -20.07
N CYS A 23 17.72 -48.66 -19.08
CA CYS A 23 18.88 -48.51 -18.20
C CYS A 23 18.46 -47.77 -16.92
N GLN A 24 19.03 -48.22 -15.81
CA GLN A 24 18.68 -47.92 -14.41
C GLN A 24 19.28 -46.60 -13.91
N ASP A 25 19.01 -46.35 -12.62
CA ASP A 25 19.49 -45.30 -11.72
C ASP A 25 18.66 -44.00 -11.77
N GLY A 26 18.04 -43.52 -10.69
CA GLY A 26 18.14 -43.85 -9.28
C GLY A 26 18.00 -42.53 -8.52
N SER A 27 16.88 -42.32 -7.84
CA SER A 27 16.71 -41.51 -6.61
C SER A 27 15.26 -41.05 -6.46
N SER A 28 14.65 -41.58 -5.41
CA SER A 28 13.31 -41.28 -4.93
C SER A 28 13.34 -40.02 -4.07
N HIS A 29 12.41 -39.08 -4.26
CA HIS A 29 11.83 -38.26 -3.18
C HIS A 29 10.52 -37.58 -3.66
N PRO A 30 9.58 -37.29 -2.75
CA PRO A 30 8.16 -37.50 -2.97
C PRO A 30 7.36 -36.22 -3.24
N LEU A 31 6.19 -36.45 -3.83
CA LEU A 31 5.07 -35.53 -4.00
C LEU A 31 4.84 -34.65 -2.75
N LEU A 32 4.89 -33.33 -2.93
CA LEU A 32 4.38 -32.37 -1.96
C LEU A 32 2.86 -32.56 -1.79
N ALA A 33 2.46 -33.18 -0.69
CA ALA A 33 1.09 -33.16 -0.24
C ALA A 33 0.72 -31.72 0.18
N ALA A 34 -0.38 -31.21 -0.37
CA ALA A 34 -0.97 -29.94 0.04
C ALA A 34 -1.41 -30.02 1.51
N MET A 35 -0.90 -29.10 2.33
CA MET A 35 -1.32 -28.95 3.73
C MET A 35 -2.75 -28.42 3.78
N PRO A 36 -3.67 -29.01 4.56
CA PRO A 36 -5.03 -28.50 4.68
C PRO A 36 -5.04 -27.16 5.44
N SER A 37 -5.85 -26.22 4.95
CA SER A 37 -6.15 -24.96 5.64
C SER A 37 -6.81 -25.25 6.99
N GLN A 38 -6.08 -25.04 8.08
CA GLN A 38 -6.64 -25.13 9.42
C GLN A 38 -7.45 -23.86 9.70
N THR A 39 -8.78 -24.01 9.70
CA THR A 39 -9.68 -22.98 10.19
C THR A 39 -9.55 -22.93 11.71
N ILE A 40 -8.95 -21.86 12.24
CA ILE A 40 -8.87 -21.64 13.69
C ILE A 40 -10.25 -21.12 14.15
N THR A 41 -11.04 -21.98 14.76
CA THR A 41 -12.28 -21.60 15.45
C THR A 41 -12.00 -21.21 16.90
N LEU A 42 -12.80 -20.29 17.47
CA LEU A 42 -12.74 -19.85 18.88
C LEU A 42 -12.74 -21.03 19.89
N SER A 43 -13.35 -22.15 19.53
CA SER A 43 -13.38 -23.38 20.33
C SER A 43 -12.01 -24.07 20.47
N THR A 44 -11.13 -23.95 19.48
CA THR A 44 -9.77 -24.50 19.50
C THR A 44 -8.82 -23.70 20.38
N LEU A 45 -9.07 -22.40 20.56
CA LEU A 45 -8.33 -21.55 21.50
C LEU A 45 -8.62 -21.91 22.97
N HIS A 46 -9.83 -22.42 23.27
CA HIS A 46 -10.26 -22.70 24.64
C HIS A 46 -9.64 -23.98 25.23
N ARG A 47 -9.16 -24.92 24.40
CA ARG A 47 -8.60 -26.20 24.87
C ARG A 47 -7.10 -26.13 25.25
N SER A 48 -6.41 -25.03 24.91
CA SER A 48 -4.99 -24.84 25.20
C SER A 48 -4.70 -24.06 26.50
N LEU A 49 -5.70 -23.86 27.37
CA LEU A 49 -5.59 -22.98 28.55
C LEU A 49 -5.23 -23.71 29.87
N HIS A 50 -4.82 -24.98 29.83
CA HIS A 50 -4.49 -25.75 31.04
C HIS A 50 -3.05 -26.30 31.10
N GLU A 51 -2.11 -25.72 30.37
CA GLU A 51 -0.69 -25.82 30.72
C GLU A 51 -0.19 -24.47 31.20
N THR A 52 0.17 -24.41 32.48
CA THR A 52 0.87 -23.28 33.10
C THR A 52 2.31 -23.22 32.58
N VAL A 53 2.46 -23.00 31.27
CA VAL A 53 3.72 -22.51 30.72
C VAL A 53 3.89 -21.11 31.28
N VAL A 54 4.93 -20.92 32.11
CA VAL A 54 5.41 -19.58 32.46
C VAL A 54 5.82 -18.93 31.14
N ARG A 55 4.87 -18.24 30.50
CA ARG A 55 5.15 -17.50 29.26
C ARG A 55 6.18 -16.43 29.62
N PRO A 56 7.24 -16.25 28.82
CA PRO A 56 8.19 -15.18 29.04
C PRO A 56 7.43 -13.86 29.17
N ALA A 57 7.90 -13.00 30.08
CA ALA A 57 7.30 -11.68 30.23
C ALA A 57 7.23 -11.00 28.86
N ARG A 58 6.06 -10.49 28.49
CA ARG A 58 5.81 -9.76 27.24
C ARG A 58 6.53 -8.41 27.28
N LEU A 59 7.86 -8.44 27.21
CA LEU A 59 8.73 -7.27 27.31
C LEU A 59 8.93 -6.66 25.93
N VAL A 60 9.13 -5.34 25.90
CA VAL A 60 9.55 -4.63 24.68
C VAL A 60 11.02 -4.92 24.39
N THR A 61 11.39 -4.85 23.11
CA THR A 61 12.78 -4.93 22.67
C THR A 61 13.36 -3.52 22.62
N THR A 62 14.50 -3.27 23.28
CA THR A 62 15.17 -1.96 23.28
C THR A 62 16.57 -2.03 22.67
N THR A 63 17.21 -0.87 22.54
CA THR A 63 18.63 -0.71 22.23
C THR A 63 19.22 0.28 23.22
N PRO A 64 20.55 0.30 23.46
CA PRO A 64 21.19 1.27 24.35
C PRO A 64 20.84 2.73 24.01
N LYS A 65 20.60 3.02 22.72
CA LYS A 65 20.20 4.35 22.28
C LYS A 65 18.78 4.70 22.73
N ILE A 66 17.82 3.78 22.58
CA ILE A 66 16.46 3.98 23.08
C ILE A 66 16.46 4.12 24.60
N ASP A 67 17.18 3.24 25.30
CA ASP A 67 17.29 3.29 26.77
C ASP A 67 17.85 4.65 27.24
N GLY A 68 18.89 5.17 26.57
CA GLY A 68 19.47 6.47 26.87
C GLY A 68 18.51 7.64 26.64
N LEU A 69 17.68 7.60 25.59
CA LEU A 69 16.66 8.62 25.33
C LEU A 69 15.51 8.54 26.35
N LEU A 70 15.09 7.33 26.72
CA LEU A 70 14.06 7.12 27.73
C LEU A 70 14.50 7.60 29.12
N ALA A 71 15.76 7.35 29.49
CA ALA A 71 16.36 7.84 30.74
C ALA A 71 16.47 9.37 30.79
N GLN A 72 16.58 10.03 29.63
CA GLN A 72 16.56 11.47 29.48
C GLN A 72 15.13 12.05 29.37
N ASN A 73 14.11 11.22 29.59
CA ASN A 73 12.70 11.62 29.52
C ASN A 73 12.29 12.20 28.15
N ALA A 74 12.83 11.63 27.06
CA ALA A 74 12.39 11.95 25.70
C ALA A 74 10.88 11.75 25.51
N VAL A 75 10.29 12.43 24.54
CA VAL A 75 8.87 12.22 24.20
C VAL A 75 8.69 10.82 23.60
N VAL A 76 7.74 10.06 24.13
CA VAL A 76 7.34 8.76 23.57
C VAL A 76 6.01 8.91 22.85
N ALA A 77 6.07 8.97 21.52
CA ALA A 77 4.91 9.10 20.64
C ALA A 77 4.62 7.77 19.94
N ILE A 78 3.48 7.15 20.23
CA ILE A 78 3.11 5.83 19.69
C ILE A 78 2.08 5.99 18.56
N GLY A 79 2.45 5.56 17.36
CA GLY A 79 1.53 5.55 16.22
C GLY A 79 0.44 4.48 16.39
N VAL A 80 -0.83 4.90 16.43
CA VAL A 80 -2.00 4.01 16.60
C VAL A 80 -3.00 4.12 15.46
N SER A 81 -3.64 2.99 15.14
CA SER A 81 -4.59 2.86 14.02
C SER A 81 -5.82 2.01 14.34
N GLY A 82 -6.01 1.63 15.61
CA GLY A 82 -7.02 0.66 16.02
C GLY A 82 -6.66 -0.80 15.70
N GLY A 83 -5.63 -1.04 14.89
CA GLY A 83 -5.12 -2.37 14.60
C GLY A 83 -4.44 -3.03 15.82
N LYS A 84 -4.64 -4.35 15.97
CA LYS A 84 -4.12 -5.19 17.06
C LYS A 84 -2.65 -4.92 17.41
N ASP A 85 -1.77 -4.86 16.41
CA ASP A 85 -0.33 -4.72 16.63
C ASP A 85 0.00 -3.34 17.25
N SER A 86 -0.69 -2.27 16.83
CA SER A 86 -0.52 -0.95 17.44
C SER A 86 -1.10 -0.84 18.85
N VAL A 87 -2.20 -1.54 19.14
CA VAL A 87 -2.81 -1.61 20.48
C VAL A 87 -1.88 -2.34 21.45
N ALA A 88 -1.43 -3.55 21.10
CA ALA A 88 -0.50 -4.31 21.92
C ALA A 88 0.83 -3.58 22.13
N CYS A 89 1.35 -2.91 21.09
CA CYS A 89 2.55 -2.09 21.20
C CYS A 89 2.39 -0.98 22.24
N ALA A 90 1.26 -0.25 22.21
CA ALA A 90 1.00 0.83 23.16
C ALA A 90 0.91 0.31 24.61
N LEU A 91 0.21 -0.80 24.84
CA LEU A 91 0.11 -1.44 26.16
C LEU A 91 1.49 -1.88 26.69
N ALA A 92 2.27 -2.55 25.83
CA ALA A 92 3.60 -3.04 26.18
C ALA A 92 4.57 -1.90 26.53
N VAL A 93 4.55 -0.84 25.73
CA VAL A 93 5.40 0.33 25.96
C VAL A 93 4.95 1.09 27.19
N ALA A 94 3.65 1.30 27.40
CA ALA A 94 3.15 1.95 28.60
C ALA A 94 3.64 1.24 29.88
N ARG A 95 3.48 -0.09 29.94
CA ARG A 95 4.02 -0.90 31.04
C ARG A 95 5.54 -0.74 31.19
N HIS A 96 6.29 -0.75 30.09
CA HIS A 96 7.74 -0.58 30.15
C HIS A 96 8.14 0.80 30.70
N LEU A 97 7.47 1.87 30.26
CA LEU A 97 7.72 3.23 30.74
C LEU A 97 7.44 3.36 32.25
N ASP A 98 6.40 2.70 32.75
CA ASP A 98 6.11 2.65 34.19
C ASP A 98 7.21 1.91 34.97
N LEU A 99 7.65 0.75 34.46
CA LEU A 99 8.69 -0.06 35.08
C LEU A 99 10.02 0.68 35.23
N ILE A 100 10.39 1.53 34.26
CA ILE A 100 11.63 2.30 34.30
C ILE A 100 11.47 3.67 34.96
N GLY A 101 10.26 4.01 35.43
CA GLY A 101 9.98 5.31 36.05
C GLY A 101 10.10 6.50 35.09
N HIS A 102 9.79 6.31 33.80
CA HIS A 102 9.87 7.38 32.80
C HIS A 102 8.84 8.48 33.08
N THR A 103 9.29 9.73 33.15
CA THR A 103 8.46 10.91 33.48
C THR A 103 8.26 11.87 32.31
N GLY A 104 8.83 11.56 31.14
CA GLY A 104 8.67 12.34 29.92
C GLY A 104 7.26 12.25 29.32
N PRO A 105 6.94 13.09 28.33
CA PRO A 105 5.63 13.09 27.68
C PRO A 105 5.33 11.77 26.97
N ARG A 106 4.12 11.24 27.20
CA ARG A 106 3.61 10.01 26.59
C ARG A 106 2.36 10.33 25.79
N VAL A 107 2.34 9.98 24.52
CA VAL A 107 1.24 10.38 23.62
C VAL A 107 0.94 9.29 22.61
N LEU A 108 -0.35 9.05 22.37
CA LEU A 108 -0.81 8.27 21.23
C LEU A 108 -1.03 9.21 20.05
N VAL A 109 -0.61 8.81 18.86
CA VAL A 109 -0.81 9.60 17.64
C VAL A 109 -1.56 8.78 16.61
N HIS A 110 -2.76 9.23 16.27
CA HIS A 110 -3.55 8.66 15.19
C HIS A 110 -3.47 9.57 13.97
N ALA A 111 -3.00 9.04 12.84
CA ALA A 111 -3.11 9.73 11.56
C ALA A 111 -4.38 9.26 10.89
N ASP A 112 -5.37 10.14 10.87
CA ASP A 112 -6.70 9.89 10.35
C ASP A 112 -6.70 10.12 8.84
N LEU A 113 -6.94 9.02 8.11
CA LEU A 113 -6.95 8.99 6.66
C LEU A 113 -8.32 9.30 6.06
N GLY A 114 -9.28 9.79 6.84
CA GLY A 114 -10.60 10.21 6.40
C GLY A 114 -11.48 9.04 5.99
N ARG A 115 -12.23 9.20 4.89
CA ARG A 115 -13.31 8.27 4.52
C ARG A 115 -12.83 6.87 4.12
N VAL A 116 -11.52 6.67 3.96
CA VAL A 116 -10.96 5.36 3.63
C VAL A 116 -10.76 4.46 4.85
N GLU A 117 -10.87 4.98 6.08
CA GLU A 117 -10.73 4.19 7.29
C GLU A 117 -12.02 3.41 7.60
N TRP A 118 -11.88 2.36 8.41
CA TRP A 118 -13.05 1.73 9.01
C TRP A 118 -13.67 2.69 10.04
N LYS A 119 -15.00 2.64 10.20
CA LYS A 119 -15.68 3.51 11.16
C LYS A 119 -15.20 3.31 12.59
N ASP A 120 -14.82 2.08 12.96
CA ASP A 120 -14.27 1.78 14.30
C ASP A 120 -12.78 2.16 14.48
N SER A 121 -12.05 2.61 13.46
CA SER A 121 -10.59 2.87 13.59
C SER A 121 -10.26 4.01 14.55
N GLY A 122 -10.96 5.15 14.43
CA GLY A 122 -10.86 6.27 15.38
C GLY A 122 -11.34 5.90 16.78
N PRO A 123 -12.58 5.40 16.95
CA PRO A 123 -13.11 4.94 18.23
C PRO A 123 -12.22 3.89 18.93
N ALA A 124 -11.60 2.97 18.21
CA ALA A 124 -10.65 2.01 18.78
C ALA A 124 -9.41 2.69 19.36
N CYS A 125 -8.90 3.75 18.71
CA CYS A 125 -7.80 4.55 19.24
C CYS A 125 -8.23 5.32 20.50
N GLU A 126 -9.44 5.87 20.52
CA GLU A 126 -10.01 6.57 21.69
C GLU A 126 -10.18 5.64 22.89
N ARG A 127 -10.70 4.43 22.68
CA ARG A 127 -10.81 3.39 23.73
C ARG A 127 -9.45 3.05 24.33
N LEU A 128 -8.42 2.91 23.50
CA LEU A 128 -7.05 2.67 23.96
C LEU A 128 -6.49 3.85 24.76
N ALA A 129 -6.70 5.08 24.28
CA ALA A 129 -6.27 6.30 24.96
C ALA A 129 -6.91 6.43 26.34
N ALA A 130 -8.22 6.20 26.43
CA ALA A 130 -8.96 6.19 27.69
C ALA A 130 -8.47 5.10 28.65
N HIS A 131 -8.17 3.90 28.14
CA HIS A 131 -7.62 2.81 28.95
C HIS A 131 -6.24 3.14 29.53
N LEU A 132 -5.37 3.77 28.74
CA LEU A 132 -4.03 4.17 29.20
C LEU A 132 -4.01 5.46 30.03
N GLY A 133 -5.08 6.26 29.97
CA GLY A 133 -5.09 7.63 30.50
C GLY A 133 -4.13 8.56 29.76
N TRP A 134 -3.84 8.28 28.49
CA TRP A 134 -2.91 9.07 27.66
C TRP A 134 -3.67 9.96 26.69
N GLU A 135 -3.06 11.09 26.31
CA GLU A 135 -3.59 11.94 25.25
C GLU A 135 -3.56 11.21 23.89
N LEU A 136 -4.66 11.32 23.13
CA LEU A 136 -4.71 10.96 21.71
C LEU A 136 -4.61 12.21 20.84
N VAL A 137 -3.50 12.34 20.12
CA VAL A 137 -3.31 13.38 19.11
C VAL A 137 -3.74 12.83 17.75
N THR A 138 -4.89 13.30 17.26
CA THR A 138 -5.36 12.99 15.91
C THR A 138 -4.85 14.03 14.91
N VAL A 139 -4.14 13.58 13.88
CA VAL A 139 -3.60 14.42 12.81
C VAL A 139 -4.23 14.06 11.47
N ARG A 140 -4.45 15.08 10.63
CA ARG A 140 -5.00 14.94 9.29
C ARG A 140 -4.21 15.76 8.28
N ARG A 141 -4.10 15.23 7.05
CA ARG A 141 -3.57 15.98 5.91
C ARG A 141 -4.58 17.05 5.50
N GLN A 142 -4.12 18.30 5.40
CA GLN A 142 -5.01 19.45 5.11
C GLN A 142 -5.58 19.43 3.68
N ALA A 143 -4.82 18.89 2.71
CA ALA A 143 -5.24 18.82 1.31
C ALA A 143 -6.16 17.62 1.00
N GLY A 144 -6.94 17.18 1.98
CA GLY A 144 -7.88 16.06 1.86
C GLY A 144 -7.28 14.69 2.19
N ASP A 145 -8.19 13.72 2.20
CA ASP A 145 -7.97 12.33 2.60
C ASP A 145 -7.29 11.46 1.52
N MET A 146 -7.16 10.16 1.76
CA MET A 146 -6.44 9.28 0.83
C MET A 146 -7.16 9.16 -0.52
N LEU A 147 -8.49 9.09 -0.53
CA LEU A 147 -9.25 9.05 -1.78
C LEU A 147 -9.12 10.37 -2.54
N ALA A 148 -9.23 11.52 -1.86
CA ALA A 148 -8.99 12.83 -2.46
C ALA A 148 -7.57 12.94 -3.04
N ARG A 149 -6.57 12.34 -2.37
CA ARG A 149 -5.20 12.31 -2.87
C ARG A 149 -5.04 11.50 -4.16
N TRP A 150 -5.75 10.38 -4.30
CA TRP A 150 -5.78 9.59 -5.54
C TRP A 150 -6.56 10.32 -6.64
N GLN A 151 -7.72 10.90 -6.34
CA GLN A 151 -8.49 11.71 -7.27
C GLN A 151 -7.66 12.88 -7.81
N LYS A 152 -7.00 13.62 -6.92
CA LYS A 152 -6.11 14.72 -7.34
C LYS A 152 -4.92 14.24 -8.16
N ARG A 153 -4.39 13.06 -7.86
CA ARG A 153 -3.33 12.45 -8.68
C ARG A 153 -3.83 12.17 -10.09
N TRP A 154 -5.03 11.61 -10.22
CA TRP A 154 -5.63 11.33 -11.52
C TRP A 154 -5.81 12.62 -12.34
N GLU A 155 -6.38 13.67 -11.74
CA GLU A 155 -6.51 14.98 -12.38
C GLU A 155 -5.17 15.49 -12.90
N ASN A 156 -4.14 15.50 -12.05
CA ASN A 156 -2.80 15.95 -12.43
C ASN A 156 -2.19 15.09 -13.55
N ASN A 157 -2.45 13.78 -13.54
CA ASN A 157 -1.97 12.87 -14.60
C ASN A 157 -2.69 13.10 -15.93
N VAL A 158 -3.98 13.42 -15.92
CA VAL A 158 -4.72 13.83 -17.11
C VAL A 158 -4.17 15.15 -17.65
N THR A 159 -3.90 16.14 -16.79
CA THR A 159 -3.25 17.39 -17.19
C THR A 159 -1.89 17.14 -17.83
N ARG A 160 -1.06 16.31 -17.20
CA ARG A 160 0.27 15.97 -17.75
C ARG A 160 0.19 15.34 -19.13
N TYR A 161 -0.78 14.45 -19.31
CA TYR A 161 -1.01 13.82 -20.60
C TYR A 161 -1.51 14.82 -21.63
N ARG A 162 -2.46 15.68 -21.27
CA ARG A 162 -3.01 16.75 -22.14
C ARG A 162 -1.90 17.63 -22.72
N GLU A 163 -1.02 18.11 -21.84
CA GLU A 163 0.07 19.05 -22.14
C GLU A 163 1.37 18.38 -22.65
N LEU A 164 1.33 17.06 -22.87
CA LEU A 164 2.49 16.26 -23.31
C LEU A 164 3.72 16.40 -22.37
N SER A 165 3.49 16.56 -21.07
CA SER A 165 4.55 16.41 -20.06
C SER A 165 4.73 14.94 -19.60
N CYS A 166 3.93 14.03 -20.16
CA CYS A 166 4.20 12.60 -20.20
C CYS A 166 3.68 11.99 -21.51
N VAL A 167 4.28 10.88 -21.95
CA VAL A 167 3.87 10.16 -23.17
C VAL A 167 2.90 9.01 -22.90
N ARG A 168 2.70 8.64 -21.63
CA ARG A 168 1.77 7.59 -21.17
C ARG A 168 0.90 8.12 -20.05
N LEU A 169 -0.32 7.60 -19.94
CA LEU A 169 -1.14 7.88 -18.75
C LEU A 169 -0.49 7.22 -17.52
N ILE A 170 -0.54 7.94 -16.41
CA ILE A 170 0.12 7.52 -15.17
C ILE A 170 -0.94 7.01 -14.19
N LEU A 171 -0.64 5.88 -13.55
CA LEU A 171 -1.55 5.24 -12.60
C LEU A 171 -1.87 6.18 -11.41
N PRO A 172 -3.14 6.26 -10.98
CA PRO A 172 -3.53 7.18 -9.91
C PRO A 172 -3.51 6.57 -8.51
N TRP A 173 -3.41 5.24 -8.40
CA TRP A 173 -3.42 4.50 -7.14
C TRP A 173 -2.07 4.54 -6.41
N SER A 174 -2.09 4.19 -5.12
CA SER A 174 -0.86 3.85 -4.40
C SER A 174 -0.35 2.49 -4.88
N THR A 175 0.96 2.27 -4.81
CA THR A 175 1.57 0.95 -5.05
C THR A 175 2.41 0.55 -3.84
N PRO A 176 2.88 -0.71 -3.74
CA PRO A 176 3.80 -1.10 -2.66
C PRO A 176 5.06 -0.22 -2.58
N SER A 177 5.58 0.24 -3.73
CA SER A 177 6.71 1.18 -3.80
C SER A 177 6.30 2.64 -3.60
N MET A 178 5.03 3.00 -3.86
CA MET A 178 4.49 4.35 -3.80
C MET A 178 3.33 4.42 -2.78
N ARG A 179 3.68 4.40 -1.50
CA ARG A 179 2.70 4.41 -0.39
C ARG A 179 2.44 5.82 0.12
N PHE A 180 1.63 6.59 -0.61
CA PHE A 180 1.23 7.96 -0.21
C PHE A 180 0.62 8.02 1.19
N CYS A 181 -0.15 6.99 1.57
CA CYS A 181 -0.73 6.86 2.89
C CYS A 181 0.35 6.86 3.99
N THR A 182 1.53 6.29 3.73
CA THR A 182 2.63 6.24 4.69
C THR A 182 3.43 7.53 4.66
N SER A 183 3.94 7.96 3.50
CA SER A 183 4.85 9.11 3.42
C SER A 183 4.14 10.44 3.69
N GLU A 184 3.01 10.69 3.01
CA GLU A 184 2.34 11.99 3.02
C GLU A 184 1.28 12.09 4.13
N LEU A 185 0.45 11.06 4.31
CA LEU A 185 -0.71 11.13 5.22
C LEU A 185 -0.42 10.61 6.63
N LYS A 186 0.73 9.96 6.86
CA LYS A 186 1.14 9.49 8.19
C LYS A 186 2.43 10.17 8.63
N THR A 187 3.55 9.81 8.01
CA THR A 187 4.88 10.27 8.46
C THR A 187 4.99 11.80 8.43
N ALA A 188 4.66 12.45 7.31
CA ALA A 188 4.81 13.91 7.21
C ALA A 188 3.92 14.67 8.22
N VAL A 189 2.66 14.28 8.37
CA VAL A 189 1.72 14.97 9.28
C VAL A 189 2.03 14.69 10.74
N ILE A 190 2.34 13.43 11.11
CA ILE A 190 2.71 13.05 12.49
C ILE A 190 3.98 13.78 12.89
N THR A 191 5.03 13.70 12.07
CA THR A 191 6.32 14.30 12.42
C THR A 191 6.23 15.82 12.48
N SER A 192 5.45 16.47 11.61
CA SER A 192 5.18 17.91 11.70
C SER A 192 4.47 18.28 13.01
N ALA A 193 3.41 17.56 13.36
CA ALA A 193 2.65 17.82 14.58
C ALA A 193 3.49 17.63 15.85
N LEU A 194 4.22 16.52 15.95
CA LEU A 194 5.09 16.23 17.09
C LEU A 194 6.19 17.28 17.25
N LYS A 195 6.85 17.65 16.15
CA LYS A 195 7.86 18.71 16.13
C LYS A 195 7.33 20.07 16.57
N LYS A 196 6.08 20.40 16.24
CA LYS A 196 5.44 21.65 16.66
C LYS A 196 5.05 21.61 18.15
N ARG A 197 4.60 20.45 18.62
CA ARG A 197 4.08 20.27 19.98
C ARG A 197 5.18 20.17 21.03
N TYR A 198 6.31 19.54 20.70
CA TYR A 198 7.42 19.32 21.63
C TYR A 198 8.70 19.98 21.10
N PRO A 199 8.75 21.33 21.05
CA PRO A 199 9.97 22.02 20.68
C PRO A 199 11.04 21.77 21.74
N GLY A 200 12.26 21.44 21.33
CA GLY A 200 13.37 21.27 22.28
C GLY A 200 13.43 19.91 22.98
N HIS A 201 12.64 18.92 22.54
CA HIS A 201 12.71 17.55 23.07
C HIS A 201 13.24 16.59 22.00
N ASP A 202 13.98 15.58 22.47
CA ASP A 202 14.16 14.33 21.74
C ASP A 202 12.82 13.61 21.61
N ILE A 203 12.58 12.98 20.46
CA ILE A 203 11.31 12.32 20.16
C ILE A 203 11.54 10.90 19.67
N ILE A 204 10.96 9.94 20.39
CA ILE A 204 10.87 8.54 20.01
C ILE A 204 9.51 8.30 19.38
N ASN A 205 9.49 8.01 18.08
CA ASN A 205 8.34 7.56 17.32
C ASN A 205 8.25 6.03 17.36
N VAL A 206 7.32 5.51 18.15
CA VAL A 206 7.12 4.08 18.33
C VAL A 206 6.20 3.52 17.27
N THR A 207 6.54 2.35 16.72
CA THR A 207 5.68 1.61 15.78
C THR A 207 5.46 0.17 16.21
N GLY A 208 4.26 -0.36 15.94
CA GLY A 208 3.88 -1.74 16.21
C GLY A 208 4.33 -2.74 15.14
N VAL A 209 5.49 -2.54 14.51
CA VAL A 209 6.05 -3.47 13.52
C VAL A 209 6.61 -4.71 14.22
N ARG A 210 6.36 -5.89 13.65
CA ARG A 210 6.90 -7.20 14.09
C ARG A 210 7.61 -7.92 12.95
N ARG A 211 8.66 -8.69 13.27
CA ARG A 211 9.42 -9.49 12.28
C ARG A 211 8.55 -10.52 11.57
N GLN A 212 7.63 -11.15 12.30
CA GLN A 212 6.76 -12.22 11.80
C GLN A 212 5.83 -11.77 10.67
N GLU A 213 5.61 -10.47 10.49
CA GLU A 213 4.62 -9.96 9.53
C GLU A 213 5.05 -10.06 8.06
N SER A 214 6.35 -9.97 7.75
CA SER A 214 6.86 -10.16 6.38
C SER A 214 8.39 -10.24 6.34
N SER A 215 8.94 -10.75 5.22
CA SER A 215 10.40 -10.77 4.98
C SER A 215 11.05 -9.37 4.99
N ALA A 216 10.31 -8.32 4.62
CA ALA A 216 10.81 -6.96 4.72
C ALA A 216 10.90 -6.50 6.17
N ARG A 217 9.87 -6.77 6.98
CA ARG A 217 9.82 -6.41 8.40
C ARG A 217 10.79 -7.26 9.24
N SER A 218 11.06 -8.51 8.85
CA SER A 218 12.02 -9.38 9.53
C SER A 218 13.45 -8.83 9.51
N LYS A 219 13.77 -7.92 8.57
CA LYS A 219 15.07 -7.27 8.42
C LYS A 219 15.14 -5.88 9.06
N MET A 220 14.03 -5.37 9.59
CA MET A 220 14.01 -4.03 10.19
C MET A 220 14.80 -4.02 11.51
N PRO A 221 15.49 -2.92 11.84
CA PRO A 221 16.18 -2.78 13.11
C PRO A 221 15.18 -2.56 14.26
N VAL A 222 15.60 -2.82 15.49
CA VAL A 222 14.82 -2.47 16.70
C VAL A 222 14.61 -0.95 16.77
N ALA A 223 15.64 -0.18 16.44
CA ALA A 223 15.58 1.28 16.41
C ALA A 223 16.43 1.86 15.27
N ALA A 224 16.01 3.01 14.73
CA ALA A 224 16.75 3.73 13.69
C ALA A 224 16.54 5.25 13.81
N PRO A 225 17.53 6.08 13.42
CA PRO A 225 17.35 7.53 13.35
C PRO A 225 16.19 7.90 12.41
N LEU A 226 15.43 8.93 12.75
CA LEU A 226 14.33 9.46 11.96
C LEU A 226 14.59 10.94 11.64
N THR A 227 15.21 11.19 10.48
CA THR A 227 15.58 12.54 10.00
C THR A 227 14.41 13.53 10.01
N ALA A 228 13.18 13.05 9.77
CA ALA A 228 11.99 13.90 9.77
C ALA A 228 11.67 14.51 11.15
N LEU A 229 12.14 13.90 12.24
CA LEU A 229 12.02 14.38 13.62
C LEU A 229 13.30 15.03 14.15
N THR A 230 14.47 14.68 13.60
CA THR A 230 15.76 15.24 14.02
C THR A 230 15.87 16.74 13.71
N ARG A 231 16.40 17.49 14.68
CA ARG A 231 16.71 18.93 14.60
C ARG A 231 18.15 19.15 15.06
N ARG A 232 18.65 20.39 14.95
CA ARG A 232 20.04 20.74 15.33
C ARG A 232 20.45 20.30 16.74
N SER A 233 19.52 20.37 17.70
CA SER A 233 19.79 20.11 19.13
C SER A 233 18.95 18.96 19.70
N ASN A 234 18.16 18.27 18.89
CA ASN A 234 17.28 17.19 19.35
C ASN A 234 17.24 16.07 18.32
N GLU A 235 17.21 14.85 18.81
CA GLU A 235 17.20 13.66 18.00
C GLU A 235 15.79 13.10 17.81
N GLY A 236 15.53 12.61 16.60
CA GLY A 236 14.36 11.84 16.27
C GLY A 236 14.72 10.38 16.05
N TRP A 237 14.00 9.45 16.67
CA TRP A 237 14.22 8.01 16.50
C TRP A 237 12.93 7.26 16.23
N THR A 238 12.99 6.25 15.37
CA THR A 238 11.96 5.22 15.28
C THR A 238 12.29 4.08 16.23
N TRP A 239 11.30 3.59 16.97
CA TRP A 239 11.42 2.43 17.85
C TRP A 239 10.36 1.37 17.52
N ASN A 240 10.78 0.19 17.09
CA ASN A 240 9.92 -0.95 16.82
C ASN A 240 9.84 -1.82 18.09
N ALA A 241 9.07 -1.34 19.08
CA ALA A 241 9.14 -1.85 20.46
C ALA A 241 8.72 -3.32 20.62
N ILE A 242 7.83 -3.82 19.78
CA ILE A 242 7.36 -5.20 19.81
C ILE A 242 7.91 -6.04 18.66
N ILE A 243 9.06 -5.66 18.10
CA ILE A 243 9.59 -6.24 16.86
C ILE A 243 9.75 -7.76 16.92
N GLU A 244 10.10 -8.31 18.08
CA GLU A 244 10.27 -9.76 18.27
C GLU A 244 9.00 -10.48 18.70
N TRP A 245 7.87 -9.78 18.89
CA TRP A 245 6.67 -10.41 19.42
C TRP A 245 6.04 -11.36 18.38
N PRO A 246 5.67 -12.58 18.80
CA PRO A 246 4.81 -13.43 18.01
C PRO A 246 3.35 -12.92 18.11
N ILE A 247 2.50 -13.31 17.16
CA ILE A 247 1.12 -12.80 17.06
C ILE A 247 0.27 -13.22 18.27
N GLU A 248 0.58 -14.36 18.87
CA GLU A 248 -0.10 -14.89 20.05
C GLU A 248 0.05 -13.96 21.25
N ASP A 249 1.21 -13.31 21.38
CA ASP A 249 1.47 -12.34 22.46
C ASP A 249 0.74 -11.03 22.22
N VAL A 250 0.53 -10.63 20.95
CA VAL A 250 -0.30 -9.47 20.60
C VAL A 250 -1.74 -9.69 21.09
N PHE A 251 -2.33 -10.84 20.76
CA PHE A 251 -3.69 -11.14 21.21
C PHE A 251 -3.80 -11.32 22.73
N ALA A 252 -2.83 -11.99 23.34
CA ALA A 252 -2.81 -12.18 24.79
C ALA A 252 -2.67 -10.84 25.53
N GLU A 253 -1.88 -9.90 25.01
CA GLU A 253 -1.68 -8.57 25.63
C GLU A 253 -2.97 -7.77 25.61
N ILE A 254 -3.67 -7.74 24.46
CA ILE A 254 -4.95 -7.06 24.31
C ILE A 254 -6.02 -7.69 25.23
N ALA A 255 -6.08 -9.03 25.26
CA ALA A 255 -7.02 -9.75 26.11
C ALA A 255 -6.76 -9.50 27.61
N ALA A 256 -5.50 -9.47 28.03
CA ALA A 256 -5.13 -9.16 29.42
C ALA A 256 -5.53 -7.73 29.85
N ALA A 257 -5.56 -6.79 28.90
CA ALA A 257 -6.05 -5.43 29.12
C ALA A 257 -7.59 -5.31 29.09
N GLY A 258 -8.32 -6.40 28.77
CA GLY A 258 -9.77 -6.39 28.64
C GLY A 258 -10.29 -5.54 27.47
N LEU A 259 -9.43 -5.25 26.48
CA LEU A 259 -9.81 -4.43 25.33
C LEU A 259 -10.39 -5.30 24.21
N ALA A 260 -11.45 -4.81 23.57
CA ALA A 260 -12.03 -5.45 22.40
C ALA A 260 -11.14 -5.24 21.16
N LEU A 261 -11.04 -6.27 20.32
CA LEU A 261 -10.46 -6.14 19.00
C LEU A 261 -11.39 -5.33 18.08
N HIS A 262 -10.78 -4.61 17.14
CA HIS A 262 -11.46 -3.82 16.12
C HIS A 262 -12.46 -4.66 15.30
N GLU A 263 -13.61 -4.07 14.93
CA GLU A 263 -14.73 -4.76 14.25
C GLU A 263 -14.32 -5.55 12.99
N ALA A 264 -13.38 -5.00 12.20
CA ALA A 264 -12.83 -5.65 11.03
C ALA A 264 -12.37 -7.09 11.30
N TYR A 265 -11.75 -7.35 12.45
CA TYR A 265 -11.31 -8.69 12.83
C TYR A 265 -12.47 -9.58 13.29
N THR A 266 -13.37 -9.05 14.11
CA THR A 266 -14.33 -9.84 14.90
C THR A 266 -15.67 -10.03 14.20
N VAL A 267 -16.11 -9.04 13.43
CA VAL A 267 -17.40 -9.04 12.72
C VAL A 267 -17.20 -9.44 11.26
N TYR A 268 -16.19 -8.88 10.61
CA TYR A 268 -16.00 -9.02 9.16
C TYR A 268 -14.93 -10.04 8.77
N GLY A 269 -14.13 -10.53 9.72
CA GLY A 269 -13.13 -11.58 9.48
C GLY A 269 -11.90 -11.13 8.68
N ALA A 270 -11.60 -9.82 8.63
CA ALA A 270 -10.38 -9.31 8.04
C ALA A 270 -9.15 -9.77 8.85
N SER A 271 -8.06 -10.11 8.17
CA SER A 271 -6.81 -10.53 8.80
C SER A 271 -5.96 -9.34 9.30
N ARG A 272 -6.28 -8.13 8.83
CA ARG A 272 -5.55 -6.88 9.10
C ARG A 272 -6.47 -5.67 9.10
N VAL A 273 -6.11 -4.66 9.90
CA VAL A 273 -6.75 -3.34 9.90
C VAL A 273 -5.82 -2.32 9.25
N SER A 274 -6.37 -1.57 8.30
CA SER A 274 -5.76 -0.51 7.52
C SER A 274 -6.90 0.35 6.96
N CYS A 275 -6.73 1.04 5.83
CA CYS A 275 -7.88 1.50 5.06
C CYS A 275 -8.81 0.31 4.76
N ALA A 276 -10.12 0.53 4.71
CA ALA A 276 -11.14 -0.47 4.36
C ALA A 276 -10.74 -1.23 3.08
N PHE A 277 -10.47 -0.49 2.01
CA PHE A 277 -9.86 -1.02 0.79
C PHE A 277 -8.40 -0.60 0.68
N CYS A 278 -7.50 -1.41 1.21
CA CYS A 278 -6.06 -1.15 1.17
C CYS A 278 -5.40 -1.82 -0.04
N ILE A 279 -4.46 -1.12 -0.70
CA ILE A 279 -3.66 -1.69 -1.81
C ILE A 279 -2.81 -2.91 -1.40
N MET A 280 -2.62 -3.14 -0.10
CA MET A 280 -1.90 -4.29 0.46
C MET A 280 -2.81 -5.39 1.00
N SER A 281 -4.14 -5.22 0.94
CA SER A 281 -5.09 -6.23 1.42
C SER A 281 -5.14 -7.43 0.48
N SER A 282 -5.33 -8.62 1.06
CA SER A 282 -5.66 -9.82 0.27
C SER A 282 -7.05 -9.68 -0.36
N LEU A 283 -7.42 -10.62 -1.23
CA LEU A 283 -8.78 -10.63 -1.78
C LEU A 283 -9.82 -10.89 -0.67
N GLU A 284 -9.49 -11.74 0.28
CA GLU A 284 -10.31 -12.07 1.44
C GLU A 284 -10.53 -10.84 2.32
N ASP A 285 -9.48 -10.07 2.61
CA ASP A 285 -9.59 -8.82 3.36
C ASP A 285 -10.46 -7.77 2.63
N LEU A 286 -10.36 -7.69 1.30
CA LEU A 286 -11.20 -6.78 0.51
C LEU A 286 -12.66 -7.22 0.52
N ARG A 287 -12.94 -8.53 0.47
CA ARG A 287 -14.29 -9.08 0.60
C ARG A 287 -14.87 -8.84 2.00
N ALA A 288 -14.06 -9.02 3.04
CA ALA A 288 -14.42 -8.68 4.41
C ALA A 288 -14.82 -7.20 4.51
N ALA A 289 -14.00 -6.30 3.96
CA ALA A 289 -14.30 -4.87 3.93
C ALA A 289 -15.59 -4.54 3.14
N ALA A 290 -15.82 -5.20 2.01
CA ALA A 290 -17.04 -5.05 1.22
C ALA A 290 -18.29 -5.63 1.92
N GLY A 291 -18.14 -6.53 2.88
CA GLY A 291 -19.24 -7.02 3.71
C GLY A 291 -19.73 -6.03 4.77
N CYS A 292 -18.99 -4.93 4.99
CA CYS A 292 -19.36 -3.86 5.91
C CYS A 292 -20.14 -2.77 5.16
N ALA A 293 -21.40 -2.56 5.55
CA ALA A 293 -22.29 -1.58 4.93
C ALA A 293 -21.72 -0.15 4.95
N ASP A 294 -21.00 0.22 6.01
CA ASP A 294 -20.38 1.54 6.15
C ASP A 294 -19.28 1.81 5.11
N ASN A 295 -18.74 0.76 4.47
CA ASN A 295 -17.73 0.87 3.43
C ASN A 295 -18.32 0.92 2.01
N HIS A 296 -19.62 0.72 1.83
CA HIS A 296 -20.23 0.58 0.49
C HIS A 296 -20.13 1.87 -0.36
N GLU A 297 -20.31 3.03 0.24
CA GLU A 297 -20.16 4.32 -0.46
C GLU A 297 -18.73 4.50 -0.95
N LEU A 298 -17.75 4.29 -0.06
CA LEU A 298 -16.33 4.31 -0.41
C LEU A 298 -15.99 3.31 -1.52
N TYR A 299 -16.55 2.09 -1.44
CA TYR A 299 -16.35 1.06 -2.47
C TYR A 299 -16.79 1.57 -3.84
N CYS A 300 -17.98 2.14 -3.93
CA CYS A 300 -18.52 2.70 -5.17
C CYS A 300 -17.70 3.89 -5.68
N GLU A 301 -17.24 4.79 -4.80
CA GLU A 301 -16.37 5.92 -5.20
C GLU A 301 -15.03 5.44 -5.77
N MET A 302 -14.40 4.46 -5.12
CA MET A 302 -13.13 3.89 -5.60
C MET A 302 -13.32 3.15 -6.93
N VAL A 303 -14.40 2.40 -7.09
CA VAL A 303 -14.72 1.72 -8.36
C VAL A 303 -15.05 2.72 -9.46
N SER A 304 -15.74 3.83 -9.16
CA SER A 304 -15.98 4.92 -10.12
C SER A 304 -14.68 5.50 -10.65
N MET A 305 -13.65 5.56 -9.80
CA MET A 305 -12.33 5.99 -10.21
C MET A 305 -11.58 4.94 -11.07
N GLU A 306 -11.80 3.64 -10.86
CA GLU A 306 -11.33 2.61 -11.79
C GLU A 306 -11.98 2.79 -13.17
N ALA A 307 -13.29 3.04 -13.21
CA ALA A 307 -14.04 3.28 -14.44
C ALA A 307 -13.52 4.51 -15.19
N ALA A 308 -13.31 5.63 -14.48
CA ALA A 308 -12.84 6.87 -15.07
C ALA A 308 -11.37 6.82 -15.54
N SER A 309 -10.51 6.07 -14.85
CA SER A 309 -9.07 6.06 -15.13
C SER A 309 -8.61 4.94 -16.04
N THR A 310 -9.39 3.87 -16.21
CA THR A 310 -9.00 2.62 -16.88
C THR A 310 -7.78 1.95 -16.21
N PHE A 311 -7.57 2.19 -14.92
CA PHE A 311 -6.56 1.53 -14.10
C PHE A 311 -7.22 0.72 -12.99
N ALA A 312 -6.88 -0.57 -12.93
CA ALA A 312 -7.25 -1.43 -11.83
C ALA A 312 -6.56 -1.00 -10.51
N PHE A 313 -7.26 -1.17 -9.40
CA PHE A 313 -6.85 -0.73 -8.08
C PHE A 313 -5.58 -1.43 -7.56
N GLN A 314 -5.47 -2.75 -7.73
CA GLN A 314 -4.33 -3.56 -7.25
C GLN A 314 -3.60 -4.24 -8.42
N GLY A 315 -2.81 -3.48 -9.16
CA GLY A 315 -2.06 -3.99 -10.31
C GLY A 315 -2.99 -4.37 -11.45
N GLN A 316 -3.31 -5.66 -11.58
CA GLN A 316 -4.29 -6.17 -12.57
C GLN A 316 -5.64 -6.53 -11.93
N ARG A 317 -5.75 -6.50 -10.59
CA ARG A 317 -6.99 -6.80 -9.88
C ARG A 317 -7.84 -5.54 -9.75
N TRP A 318 -9.03 -5.61 -10.32
CA TRP A 318 -10.03 -4.55 -10.20
C TRP A 318 -10.76 -4.69 -8.86
N LEU A 319 -10.92 -3.58 -8.16
CA LEU A 319 -11.73 -3.53 -6.94
C LEU A 319 -13.19 -3.85 -7.25
N ALA A 320 -13.68 -3.46 -8.42
CA ALA A 320 -15.01 -3.77 -8.93
C ALA A 320 -15.36 -5.28 -8.93
N ASP A 321 -14.34 -6.16 -8.97
CA ASP A 321 -14.54 -7.61 -8.97
C ASP A 321 -14.68 -8.23 -7.58
N VAL A 322 -14.44 -7.44 -6.52
CA VAL A 322 -14.49 -7.91 -5.14
C VAL A 322 -15.93 -8.21 -4.73
N SER A 323 -16.86 -7.31 -5.03
CA SER A 323 -18.29 -7.45 -4.76
C SER A 323 -19.13 -6.72 -5.82
N PRO A 324 -19.23 -7.29 -7.05
CA PRO A 324 -19.96 -6.67 -8.14
C PRO A 324 -21.41 -6.37 -7.79
N ASP A 325 -22.04 -7.16 -6.92
CA ASP A 325 -23.45 -7.03 -6.55
C ASP A 325 -23.77 -5.73 -5.81
N LEU A 326 -22.77 -5.09 -5.19
CA LEU A 326 -22.91 -3.78 -4.54
C LEU A 326 -22.92 -2.61 -5.53
N LEU A 327 -22.54 -2.84 -6.79
CA LEU A 327 -22.41 -1.77 -7.78
C LEU A 327 -23.75 -1.43 -8.44
N PRO A 328 -24.08 -0.14 -8.61
CA PRO A 328 -25.18 0.29 -9.48
C PRO A 328 -25.01 -0.25 -10.91
N VAL A 329 -26.13 -0.48 -11.62
CA VAL A 329 -26.13 -1.03 -12.98
C VAL A 329 -25.33 -0.16 -13.97
N SER A 330 -25.40 1.16 -13.82
CA SER A 330 -24.60 2.10 -14.61
C SER A 330 -23.11 1.85 -14.39
N LEU A 331 -22.67 1.80 -13.13
CA LEU A 331 -21.25 1.60 -12.78
C LEU A 331 -20.73 0.22 -13.21
N LYS A 332 -21.55 -0.83 -13.14
CA LYS A 332 -21.20 -2.16 -13.71
C LYS A 332 -20.90 -2.06 -15.21
N SER A 333 -21.74 -1.33 -15.94
CA SER A 333 -21.59 -1.12 -17.38
C SER A 333 -20.34 -0.29 -17.69
N ASP A 334 -20.06 0.72 -16.86
CA ASP A 334 -18.88 1.58 -16.99
C ASP A 334 -17.59 0.80 -16.75
N ILE A 335 -17.57 -0.10 -15.76
CA ILE A 335 -16.42 -0.97 -15.49
C ILE A 335 -16.17 -1.97 -16.61
N ALA A 336 -17.24 -2.57 -17.18
CA ALA A 336 -17.09 -3.46 -18.32
C ALA A 336 -16.40 -2.76 -19.51
N ARG A 337 -16.79 -1.50 -19.78
CA ARG A 337 -16.11 -0.67 -20.80
C ARG A 337 -14.68 -0.34 -20.39
N ALA A 338 -14.47 0.15 -19.17
CA ALA A 338 -13.15 0.54 -18.67
C ALA A 338 -12.13 -0.60 -18.69
N LYS A 339 -12.55 -1.84 -18.44
CA LYS A 339 -11.71 -3.04 -18.57
C LYS A 339 -11.26 -3.30 -20.00
N ALA A 340 -12.19 -3.22 -20.96
CA ALA A 340 -11.87 -3.35 -22.38
C ALA A 340 -10.95 -2.23 -22.85
N ASP A 341 -11.22 -0.99 -22.42
CA ASP A 341 -10.44 0.18 -22.78
C ASP A 341 -9.06 0.18 -22.12
N ALA A 342 -8.91 -0.39 -20.92
CA ALA A 342 -7.61 -0.59 -20.28
C ALA A 342 -6.69 -1.50 -21.12
N LEU A 343 -7.21 -2.61 -21.64
CA LEU A 343 -6.45 -3.51 -22.52
C LEU A 343 -6.02 -2.80 -23.81
N ARG A 344 -6.94 -2.07 -24.44
CA ARG A 344 -6.65 -1.30 -25.67
C ARG A 344 -5.63 -0.20 -25.41
N ARG A 345 -5.79 0.57 -24.31
CA ARG A 345 -4.85 1.61 -23.89
C ARG A 345 -3.46 1.03 -23.70
N GLN A 346 -3.32 -0.09 -22.99
CA GLN A 346 -2.02 -0.73 -22.77
C GLN A 346 -1.37 -1.15 -24.09
N ALA A 347 -2.13 -1.72 -25.03
CA ALA A 347 -1.62 -2.10 -26.35
C ALA A 347 -1.15 -0.87 -27.16
N ILE A 348 -1.93 0.21 -27.16
CA ILE A 348 -1.58 1.45 -27.88
C ILE A 348 -0.37 2.14 -27.24
N GLU A 349 -0.31 2.23 -25.91
CA GLU A 349 0.85 2.79 -25.20
C GLU A 349 2.13 1.97 -25.41
N ALA A 350 2.02 0.66 -25.69
CA ALA A 350 3.16 -0.21 -25.96
C ALA A 350 3.79 0.04 -27.35
N GLU A 351 3.11 0.77 -28.24
CA GLU A 351 3.68 1.18 -29.53
C GLU A 351 4.77 2.25 -29.37
N ILE A 352 4.84 2.95 -28.22
CA ILE A 352 5.81 4.01 -27.96
C ILE A 352 7.21 3.40 -27.81
N PRO A 353 8.20 3.78 -28.66
CA PRO A 353 9.57 3.34 -28.51
C PRO A 353 10.17 3.72 -27.15
N ALA A 354 10.97 2.81 -26.58
CA ALA A 354 11.52 2.97 -25.23
C ALA A 354 12.36 4.25 -25.06
N HIS A 355 13.09 4.69 -26.08
CA HIS A 355 13.91 5.91 -26.02
C HIS A 355 13.09 7.20 -25.98
N LEU A 356 11.80 7.16 -26.35
CA LEU A 356 10.90 8.31 -26.27
C LEU A 356 10.20 8.43 -24.91
N LEU A 357 10.34 7.43 -24.04
CA LEU A 357 9.81 7.49 -22.68
C LEU A 357 10.55 8.56 -21.87
N PHE A 358 9.80 9.29 -21.06
CA PHE A 358 10.36 10.34 -20.23
C PHE A 358 11.08 9.72 -19.03
N THR A 359 12.21 10.31 -18.66
CA THR A 359 12.95 9.95 -17.44
C THR A 359 12.82 11.09 -16.46
N SER A 360 12.33 10.79 -15.26
CA SER A 360 12.10 11.79 -14.22
C SER A 360 11.26 12.96 -14.73
N GLY A 361 10.20 12.69 -15.49
CA GLY A 361 9.29 13.72 -16.02
C GLY A 361 9.81 14.53 -17.21
N TRP A 362 10.98 14.19 -17.78
CA TRP A 362 11.57 14.94 -18.90
C TRP A 362 11.85 14.07 -20.12
N PRO A 363 11.66 14.60 -21.35
CA PRO A 363 12.22 13.98 -22.54
C PRO A 363 13.74 13.98 -22.49
N THR A 364 14.36 12.90 -22.95
CA THR A 364 15.82 12.73 -23.04
C THR A 364 16.33 12.95 -24.45
N VAL A 365 15.44 12.82 -25.45
CA VAL A 365 15.74 12.92 -26.87
C VAL A 365 14.60 13.65 -27.57
N ARG A 366 14.93 14.35 -28.64
CA ARG A 366 13.95 14.95 -29.55
C ARG A 366 13.48 13.89 -30.54
N PRO A 367 12.17 13.66 -30.73
CA PRO A 367 11.67 12.69 -31.69
C PRO A 367 11.99 13.12 -33.13
N THR A 368 12.13 12.14 -34.01
CA THR A 368 12.04 12.36 -35.46
C THR A 368 10.61 12.75 -35.84
N TYR A 369 10.41 13.19 -37.09
CA TYR A 369 9.07 13.55 -37.56
C TYR A 369 8.12 12.33 -37.56
N ASP A 370 8.60 11.17 -38.03
CA ASP A 370 7.81 9.93 -38.04
C ASP A 370 7.46 9.46 -36.62
N GLU A 371 8.39 9.61 -35.67
CA GLU A 371 8.12 9.34 -34.25
C GLU A 371 7.09 10.32 -33.67
N ALA A 372 7.12 11.58 -34.08
CA ALA A 372 6.11 12.55 -33.67
C ALA A 372 4.72 12.23 -34.26
N VAL A 373 4.64 11.75 -35.49
CA VAL A 373 3.40 11.20 -36.09
C VAL A 373 2.88 10.02 -35.27
N LEU A 374 3.77 9.08 -34.90
CA LEU A 374 3.42 7.95 -34.04
C LEU A 374 2.89 8.40 -32.67
N LEU A 375 3.61 9.30 -31.99
CA LEU A 375 3.21 9.84 -30.69
C LEU A 375 1.86 10.56 -30.77
N ALA A 376 1.63 11.38 -31.79
CA ALA A 376 0.36 12.06 -32.02
C ALA A 376 -0.80 11.06 -32.21
N SER A 377 -0.57 9.98 -32.98
CA SER A 377 -1.54 8.90 -33.19
C SER A 377 -1.85 8.14 -31.89
N VAL A 378 -0.82 7.72 -31.15
CA VAL A 378 -0.96 7.06 -29.82
C VAL A 378 -1.77 7.95 -28.88
N ARG A 379 -1.40 9.23 -28.78
CA ARG A 379 -2.06 10.21 -27.90
C ARG A 379 -3.54 10.37 -28.22
N THR A 380 -3.86 10.55 -29.50
CA THR A 380 -5.24 10.72 -29.95
C THR A 380 -6.09 9.48 -29.67
N ARG A 381 -5.57 8.28 -29.93
CA ARG A 381 -6.29 7.03 -29.68
C ARG A 381 -6.53 6.78 -28.18
N VAL A 382 -5.51 6.98 -27.34
CA VAL A 382 -5.66 6.85 -25.88
C VAL A 382 -6.62 7.91 -25.33
N ALA A 383 -6.50 9.15 -25.77
CA ALA A 383 -7.37 10.24 -25.35
C ALA A 383 -8.84 9.96 -25.65
N LYS A 384 -9.14 9.47 -26.85
CA LYS A 384 -10.48 9.06 -27.27
C LYS A 384 -11.01 7.88 -26.44
N LEU A 385 -10.18 6.88 -26.14
CA LEU A 385 -10.57 5.70 -25.35
C LEU A 385 -10.93 6.06 -23.91
N VAL A 386 -10.11 6.90 -23.27
CA VAL A 386 -10.29 7.28 -21.87
C VAL A 386 -11.28 8.44 -21.70
N GLY A 387 -11.62 9.15 -22.79
CA GLY A 387 -12.54 10.29 -22.76
C GLY A 387 -11.88 11.57 -22.23
N ILE A 388 -10.60 11.80 -22.54
CA ILE A 388 -9.85 12.98 -22.12
C ILE A 388 -9.48 13.88 -23.30
N HIS A 389 -9.36 15.18 -23.05
CA HIS A 389 -8.91 16.18 -24.02
C HIS A 389 -7.38 16.29 -24.05
N ILE A 390 -6.78 16.50 -25.23
CA ILE A 390 -5.34 16.71 -25.44
C ILE A 390 -5.06 17.97 -26.26
N GLU A 391 -3.89 18.59 -26.05
CA GLU A 391 -3.47 19.81 -26.77
C GLU A 391 -2.54 19.47 -27.94
N HIS A 392 -1.57 18.57 -27.72
CA HIS A 392 -0.59 18.18 -28.73
C HIS A 392 -1.02 16.90 -29.47
N GLY A 393 -1.92 17.07 -30.45
CA GLY A 393 -2.55 15.99 -31.23
C GLY A 393 -2.01 15.81 -32.66
N THR A 394 -1.07 16.65 -33.11
CA THR A 394 -0.43 16.58 -34.43
C THR A 394 1.08 16.41 -34.31
N ALA A 395 1.74 15.87 -35.34
CA ALA A 395 3.19 15.71 -35.35
C ALA A 395 3.92 17.04 -35.09
N ASP A 396 3.50 18.13 -35.75
CA ASP A 396 4.10 19.45 -35.57
C ASP A 396 3.97 19.94 -34.12
N SER A 397 2.77 19.80 -33.52
CA SER A 397 2.53 20.21 -32.13
C SER A 397 3.33 19.37 -31.12
N VAL A 398 3.58 18.09 -31.43
CA VAL A 398 4.41 17.19 -30.61
C VAL A 398 5.87 17.62 -30.69
N VAL A 399 6.39 17.83 -31.89
CA VAL A 399 7.78 18.28 -32.10
C VAL A 399 8.03 19.60 -31.38
N GLN A 400 7.15 20.58 -31.59
CA GLN A 400 7.26 21.89 -30.94
C GLN A 400 7.29 21.73 -29.42
N ARG A 401 6.42 20.91 -28.85
CA ARG A 401 6.37 20.72 -27.40
C ARG A 401 7.62 20.03 -26.84
N TYR A 402 8.18 19.06 -27.56
CA TYR A 402 9.46 18.46 -27.18
C TYR A 402 10.59 19.49 -27.19
N ASP A 403 10.63 20.39 -28.18
CA ASP A 403 11.62 21.46 -28.25
C ASP A 403 11.50 22.44 -27.07
N GLU A 404 10.28 22.81 -26.68
CA GLU A 404 10.01 23.62 -25.48
C GLU A 404 10.51 22.93 -24.20
N LEU A 405 10.17 21.65 -24.01
CA LEU A 405 10.55 20.87 -22.83
C LEU A 405 12.07 20.68 -22.74
N LEU A 406 12.74 20.38 -23.85
CA LEU A 406 14.20 20.22 -23.89
C LEU A 406 14.90 21.55 -23.63
N THR A 407 14.36 22.66 -24.13
CA THR A 407 14.88 24.01 -23.85
C THR A 407 14.71 24.34 -22.36
N ALA A 408 13.51 24.14 -21.80
CA ALA A 408 13.23 24.36 -20.39
C ALA A 408 14.15 23.52 -19.48
N ARG A 409 14.40 22.25 -19.82
CA ARG A 409 15.32 21.37 -19.08
C ARG A 409 16.74 21.92 -19.06
N ARG A 410 17.24 22.43 -20.19
CA ARG A 410 18.58 23.05 -20.28
C ARG A 410 18.68 24.30 -19.40
N CYS A 411 17.63 25.11 -19.35
CA CYS A 411 17.58 26.29 -18.47
C CYS A 411 17.49 25.93 -16.98
N GLN A 412 16.90 24.79 -16.64
CA GLN A 412 16.77 24.31 -15.25
C GLN A 412 17.97 23.51 -14.74
N GLN A 413 18.91 23.13 -15.61
CA GLN A 413 20.19 22.54 -15.21
C GLN A 413 21.23 23.67 -15.09
N PRO A 414 21.64 24.10 -13.87
CA PRO A 414 22.84 24.91 -13.76
C PRO A 414 24.03 24.08 -14.26
N THR A 415 24.98 24.70 -14.94
CA THR A 415 26.30 24.12 -15.20
C THR A 415 26.93 23.74 -13.84
N MET A 416 26.93 22.45 -13.50
CA MET A 416 27.49 21.95 -12.25
C MET A 416 28.85 21.29 -12.48
N SER A 417 29.83 21.64 -11.64
CA SER A 417 31.17 21.04 -11.60
C SER A 417 31.14 19.66 -10.91
N PRO A 418 32.17 18.81 -11.10
CA PRO A 418 32.14 17.39 -10.70
C PRO A 418 32.05 17.10 -9.19
N HIS A 419 32.04 18.11 -8.32
CA HIS A 419 32.13 17.93 -6.87
C HIS A 419 30.78 17.87 -6.13
N ASP A 420 29.66 18.19 -6.78
CA ASP A 420 28.35 18.31 -6.11
C ASP A 420 27.45 17.06 -6.23
N ASP A 421 27.93 15.98 -6.87
CA ASP A 421 27.13 14.78 -7.20
C ASP A 421 26.64 13.98 -5.97
N VAL A 422 27.30 14.10 -4.81
CA VAL A 422 26.95 13.28 -3.63
C VAL A 422 25.79 13.88 -2.83
N ALA A 423 25.63 15.21 -2.81
CA ALA A 423 24.61 15.87 -1.98
C ALA A 423 23.22 15.92 -2.64
N ARG A 424 23.16 16.00 -3.97
CA ARG A 424 21.89 16.19 -4.71
C ARG A 424 21.14 14.88 -4.98
N ALA A 425 21.84 13.73 -4.99
CA ALA A 425 21.25 12.41 -5.22
C ALA A 425 20.17 12.02 -4.18
N LEU A 426 20.25 12.56 -2.95
CA LEU A 426 19.29 12.28 -1.88
C LEU A 426 18.02 13.15 -1.92
N GLN A 427 18.03 14.26 -2.67
CA GLN A 427 16.93 15.24 -2.65
C GLN A 427 16.03 15.12 -3.90
N THR A 428 16.58 14.71 -5.05
CA THR A 428 15.82 14.55 -6.30
C THR A 428 15.07 13.21 -6.47
N GLN A 429 15.22 12.25 -5.54
CA GLN A 429 14.38 11.03 -5.53
C GLN A 429 12.92 11.31 -5.14
N ALA A 430 12.62 12.48 -4.56
CA ALA A 430 11.25 12.84 -4.21
C ALA A 430 10.50 13.43 -5.41
N GLU A 431 11.05 14.39 -6.16
CA GLU A 431 10.21 15.27 -6.98
C GLU A 431 9.77 14.73 -8.35
N PHE A 432 10.42 13.68 -8.87
CA PHE A 432 10.11 13.17 -10.21
C PHE A 432 9.63 11.71 -10.25
N ALA A 433 9.30 11.17 -9.08
CA ALA A 433 8.47 9.98 -8.91
C ALA A 433 7.08 10.33 -8.33
N PHE A 434 6.60 11.56 -8.57
CA PHE A 434 5.22 11.98 -8.28
C PHE A 434 4.33 11.85 -9.51
#